data_AF-A0A085FVJ9-F1
#
_entry.id   AF-A0A085FVJ9-F1
#
_cell.length_a   1.000
_cell.length_b   1.000
_cell.length_c   1.000
_cell.angle_alpha   90.00
_cell.angle_beta   90.00
_cell.angle_gamma   90.00
#
_symmetry.space_group_name_H-M   'P 1'
#
loop_
_entity.id
_entity.type
_entity.pdbx_description
1 polymer ?
#
loop_
_entity_poly.entity_id
_entity_poly.type
_entity_poly.pdbx_seq_one_letter_code
_entity_poly.pdbx_strand_id
1 'polypeptide(L)'
;MLSLYRDGDIIIVAPAAAVRRGDRVVVMTTEGEVLAKQLKRETAKTVELASLNPGHPDRVLALSEITFMAREIWRASSAINSPL
;
A
#
# COMPACT_ATOMS: atom_id res chain seq x y z
N MET A 1 -9.79 14.64 7.06
CA MET A 1 -8.48 14.07 7.43
C MET A 1 -7.63 13.99 6.17
N LEU A 2 -6.35 14.40 6.22
CA LEU A 2 -5.47 14.39 5.05
C LEU A 2 -5.05 12.96 4.71
N SER A 3 -5.19 12.56 3.44
CA SER A 3 -4.70 11.27 2.95
C SER A 3 -3.18 11.20 3.09
N LEU A 4 -2.66 10.05 3.54
CA LEU A 4 -1.23 9.84 3.69
C LEU A 4 -0.52 9.91 2.34
N TYR A 5 -1.12 9.38 1.27
CA TYR A 5 -0.63 9.52 -0.09
C TYR A 5 -1.47 10.55 -0.84
N ARG A 6 -0.79 11.41 -1.58
CA ARG A 6 -1.41 12.42 -2.45
C ARG A 6 -1.06 12.15 -3.90
N ASP A 7 -1.83 12.74 -4.80
CA ASP A 7 -1.44 12.78 -6.20
C ASP A 7 -0.05 13.41 -6.35
N GLY A 8 0.79 12.81 -7.18
CA GLY A 8 2.19 13.17 -7.36
C GLY A 8 3.16 12.67 -6.26
N ASP A 9 2.71 11.95 -5.23
CA ASP A 9 3.63 11.28 -4.30
C ASP A 9 4.42 10.17 -5.03
N ILE A 10 5.72 10.06 -4.72
CA ILE A 10 6.60 9.01 -5.23
C ILE A 10 6.90 8.03 -4.10
N ILE A 11 6.61 6.75 -4.34
CA ILE A 11 6.87 5.66 -3.41
C ILE A 11 8.01 4.81 -3.96
N ILE A 12 9.04 4.58 -3.15
CA ILE A 12 10.12 3.66 -3.46
C ILE A 12 9.87 2.37 -2.67
N VAL A 13 9.89 1.25 -3.37
CA VAL A 13 9.67 -0.08 -2.81
C VAL A 13 10.90 -0.97 -2.98
N ALA A 14 11.05 -1.94 -2.08
CA ALA A 14 12.05 -3.00 -2.19
C ALA A 14 11.35 -4.35 -2.39
N PRO A 15 11.23 -4.85 -3.64
CA PRO A 15 10.55 -6.11 -3.93
C PRO A 15 11.21 -7.33 -3.29
N ALA A 16 12.54 -7.31 -3.14
CA ALA A 16 13.30 -8.40 -2.54
C ALA A 16 13.31 -8.36 -0.99
N ALA A 17 12.76 -7.31 -0.38
CA ALA A 17 12.73 -7.21 1.07
C ALA A 17 11.61 -8.07 1.65
N ALA A 18 11.90 -8.77 2.75
CA ALA A 18 10.86 -9.47 3.50
C ALA A 18 9.76 -8.51 3.96
N VAL A 19 8.52 -8.87 3.68
CA VAL A 19 7.32 -8.17 4.11
C VAL A 19 6.82 -8.79 5.41
N ARG A 20 6.49 -7.96 6.40
CA ARG A 20 5.99 -8.40 7.71
C ARG A 20 4.72 -7.64 8.08
N ARG A 21 3.95 -8.21 9.01
CA ARG A 21 2.81 -7.51 9.62
C ARG A 21 3.28 -6.15 10.16
N GLY A 22 2.54 -5.11 9.82
CA GLY A 22 2.84 -3.73 10.19
C GLY A 22 3.62 -2.96 9.12
N ASP A 23 4.23 -3.62 8.14
CA ASP A 23 4.92 -2.94 7.04
C ASP A 23 3.93 -2.21 6.14
N ARG A 24 4.34 -1.06 5.60
CA ARG A 24 3.66 -0.44 4.47
C ARG A 24 4.06 -1.16 3.20
N VAL A 25 3.07 -1.47 2.38
CA VAL A 25 3.22 -2.27 1.18
C VAL A 25 2.53 -1.61 0.01
N VAL A 26 3.14 -1.78 -1.15
CA VAL A 26 2.47 -1.57 -2.44
C VAL A 26 2.06 -2.95 -2.96
N VAL A 27 0.79 -3.07 -3.31
CA VAL A 27 0.18 -4.29 -3.84
C VAL A 27 -0.36 -3.99 -5.23
N MET A 28 -0.09 -4.85 -6.21
CA MET A 28 -0.75 -4.82 -7.50
C MET A 28 -1.64 -6.04 -7.65
N THR A 29 -2.90 -5.84 -8.02
CA THR A 29 -3.83 -6.93 -8.30
C THR A 29 -3.59 -7.51 -9.69
N THR A 30 -4.17 -8.69 -9.96
CA THR A 30 -4.19 -9.30 -11.30
C THR A 30 -4.97 -8.48 -12.32
N GLU A 31 -5.84 -7.57 -11.88
CA GLU A 31 -6.59 -6.63 -12.72
C GLU A 31 -5.83 -5.32 -12.97
N GLY A 32 -4.61 -5.18 -12.42
CA GLY A 32 -3.76 -3.99 -12.60
C GLY A 32 -4.04 -2.86 -11.62
N GLU A 33 -4.92 -3.03 -10.63
CA GLU A 33 -5.13 -2.05 -9.57
C GLU A 33 -3.91 -2.01 -8.65
N VAL A 34 -3.38 -0.81 -8.38
CA VAL A 34 -2.26 -0.60 -7.46
C VAL A 34 -2.74 0.06 -6.18
N LEU A 35 -2.38 -0.53 -5.04
CA LEU A 35 -2.81 -0.14 -3.71
C LEU A 35 -1.60 0.12 -2.81
N ALA A 36 -1.63 1.21 -2.05
CA ALA A 36 -0.71 1.46 -0.94
C ALA A 36 -1.45 1.32 0.39
N LYS A 37 -1.04 0.34 1.20
CA LYS A 37 -1.72 -0.05 2.45
C LYS A 37 -0.70 -0.51 3.50
N GLN A 38 -1.16 -0.80 4.71
CA GLN A 38 -0.34 -1.48 5.71
C GLN A 38 -0.72 -2.96 5.77
N LEU A 39 0.25 -3.87 5.77
CA LEU A 39 -0.03 -5.30 5.92
C LEU A 39 -0.53 -5.58 7.35
N LYS A 40 -1.80 -5.95 7.49
CA LYS A 40 -2.40 -6.29 8.79
C LYS A 40 -2.26 -7.76 9.11
N ARG A 41 -2.44 -8.62 8.10
CA ARG A 41 -2.30 -10.08 8.22
C ARG A 41 -2.13 -10.72 6.86
N GLU A 42 -1.32 -11.77 6.81
CA GLU A 42 -1.17 -12.63 5.64
C GLU A 42 -1.42 -14.08 6.08
N THR A 43 -2.14 -14.82 5.26
CA THR A 43 -2.36 -16.25 5.41
C THR A 43 -2.02 -16.95 4.09
N ALA A 44 -2.08 -18.27 4.06
CA ALA A 44 -1.87 -19.04 2.83
C ALA A 44 -2.89 -18.73 1.71
N LYS A 45 -4.02 -18.07 2.02
CA LYS A 45 -5.10 -17.79 1.05
C LYS A 45 -5.45 -16.32 0.91
N THR A 46 -5.12 -15.48 1.88
CA THR A 46 -5.60 -14.10 1.93
C THR A 46 -4.57 -13.13 2.47
N VAL A 47 -4.68 -11.89 2.00
CA VAL A 47 -3.94 -10.74 2.50
C VAL A 47 -4.94 -9.71 3.01
N GLU A 48 -4.81 -9.33 4.27
CA GLU A 48 -5.60 -8.28 4.92
C GLU A 48 -4.75 -7.01 5.01
N LEU A 49 -5.26 -5.95 4.40
CA LEU A 49 -4.59 -4.67 4.20
C LEU A 49 -5.33 -3.59 4.98
N ALA A 50 -4.67 -3.07 6.02
CA ALA A 50 -5.21 -1.95 6.78
C ALA A 50 -5.18 -0.66 5.96
N SER A 51 -6.27 0.10 6.05
CA SER A 51 -6.31 1.41 5.42
C SER A 51 -5.37 2.39 6.13
N LEU A 52 -4.63 3.17 5.33
CA LEU A 52 -3.79 4.26 5.84
C LEU A 52 -4.57 5.58 5.99
N ASN A 53 -5.84 5.59 5.59
CA ASN A 53 -6.80 6.64 5.88
C ASN A 53 -7.93 6.04 6.74
N PRO A 54 -8.10 6.47 8.01
CA PRO A 54 -9.15 5.99 8.92
C PRO A 54 -10.57 6.12 8.41
N GLY A 55 -10.82 7.00 7.42
CA GLY A 55 -12.12 7.13 6.77
C GLY A 55 -12.46 6.03 5.77
N HIS A 56 -11.54 5.08 5.51
CA HIS A 56 -11.74 4.00 4.56
C HIS A 56 -11.58 2.64 5.24
N PRO A 57 -12.38 1.64 4.84
CA PRO A 57 -12.29 0.31 5.41
C PRO A 57 -10.98 -0.40 5.03
N ASP A 58 -10.61 -1.38 5.85
CA ASP A 58 -9.59 -2.37 5.51
C ASP A 58 -10.04 -3.17 4.28
N ARG A 59 -9.06 -3.67 3.52
CA ARG A 59 -9.30 -4.49 2.33
C ARG A 59 -8.79 -5.90 2.57
N VAL A 60 -9.57 -6.89 2.14
CA VAL A 60 -9.16 -8.30 2.12
C VAL A 60 -9.11 -8.73 0.67
N LEU A 61 -7.98 -9.29 0.26
CA LEU A 61 -7.76 -9.85 -1.08
C LEU A 61 -7.44 -11.34 -0.95
N ALA A 62 -7.86 -12.13 -1.93
CA ALA A 62 -7.32 -13.48 -2.08
C ALA A 62 -5.87 -13.38 -2.56
N LEU A 63 -4.99 -14.26 -2.08
CA LEU A 63 -3.59 -14.27 -2.49
C LEU A 63 -3.44 -14.49 -4.01
N SER A 64 -4.38 -15.23 -4.61
CA SER A 64 -4.45 -15.46 -6.06
C SER A 64 -4.80 -14.22 -6.89
N GLU A 65 -5.33 -13.17 -6.26
CA GLU A 65 -5.66 -11.90 -6.92
C GLU A 65 -4.49 -10.92 -6.91
N ILE A 66 -3.35 -11.28 -6.32
CA ILE A 66 -2.18 -10.42 -6.17
C ILE A 66 -1.10 -10.80 -7.18
N THR A 67 -0.76 -9.86 -8.06
CA THR A 67 0.37 -9.98 -9.01
C THR A 67 1.70 -9.79 -8.29
N PHE A 68 1.79 -8.78 -7.42
CA PHE A 68 2.95 -8.61 -6.55
C PHE A 68 2.61 -7.81 -5.28
N MET A 69 3.42 -8.00 -4.25
CA MET A 69 3.43 -7.20 -3.03
C MET A 69 4.87 -6.86 -2.67
N ALA A 70 5.17 -5.58 -2.45
CA ALA A 70 6.52 -5.11 -2.13
C ALA A 70 6.50 -4.13 -0.94
N ARG A 71 7.54 -4.20 -0.11
CA ARG A 71 7.68 -3.30 1.05
C ARG A 71 8.04 -1.89 0.61
N GLU A 72 7.30 -0.90 1.08
CA GLU A 72 7.72 0.50 0.99
C GLU A 72 8.96 0.71 1.86
N ILE A 73 10.02 1.26 1.27
CA ILE A 73 11.24 1.64 1.99
C ILE A 73 11.33 3.15 2.18
N TRP A 74 10.67 3.91 1.32
CA TRP A 74 10.66 5.36 1.40
C TRP A 74 9.49 5.96 0.61
N ARG A 75 9.09 7.17 1.00
CA ARG A 75 8.13 8.01 0.29
C ARG A 75 8.60 9.45 0.30
N ALA A 76 8.49 10.12 -0.84
CA ALA A 76 8.46 11.57 -0.94
C ALA A 76 7.03 12.05 -1.15
N SER A 77 6.69 13.14 -0.46
CA SER A 77 5.48 13.88 -0.79
C SER A 77 5.84 15.10 -1.63
N SER A 78 5.24 15.18 -2.80
CA SER A 78 5.32 16.37 -3.64
C SER A 78 4.34 17.40 -3.10
N ALA A 79 4.77 18.24 -2.18
CA ALA A 79 4.05 19.46 -1.83
C ALA A 79 4.36 20.56 -2.86
N ILE A 80 4.09 20.32 -4.15
CA ILE A 80 4.37 21.29 -5.23
C ILE A 80 3.14 22.17 -5.55
N ASN A 81 1.95 21.84 -5.04
CA ASN A 81 0.74 22.65 -5.25
C ASN A 81 0.01 22.99 -3.94
N SER A 82 0.70 23.65 -2.99
CA SER A 82 0.01 24.43 -1.97
C SER A 82 -0.04 25.88 -2.47
N PRO A 83 -1.17 26.37 -3.04
CA PRO A 83 -1.34 27.80 -3.14
C PRO A 83 -1.45 28.33 -1.71
N LEU A 84 -0.68 29.40 -1.42
CA LEU A 84 -0.90 30.22 -0.23
C LEU A 84 -2.32 30.77 -0.21
#